data_AF-A0A2X2BD59-F1
#
_entry.id   AF-A0A2X2BD59-F1
#
_cell.length_a   1.000
_cell.length_b   1.000
_cell.length_c   1.000
_cell.angle_alpha   90.00
_cell.angle_beta   90.00
_cell.angle_gamma   90.00
#
_symmetry.space_group_name_H-M   'P 1'
#
loop_
_entity.id
_entity.type
_entity.pdbx_description
1 polymer ?
#
loop_
_entity_poly.entity_id
_entity_poly.type
_entity_poly.pdbx_seq_one_letter_code
_entity_poly.pdbx_strand_id
1 'polypeptide(L)' 'MGLPEQSISRYPGELSGGMGQRAMIAIALINNPTVLIADEPTSALDAQLRHQILELIITPMRTTRYGFVV' A
#
# COMPACT_ATOMS: atom_id res chain seq x y z
N MET A 1 -5.57 -6.71 7.94
CA MET A 1 -4.76 -5.59 8.47
C MET A 1 -5.10 -4.34 7.68
N GLY A 2 -5.88 -3.44 8.28
CA GLY A 2 -6.20 -2.12 7.71
C GLY A 2 -5.65 -1.01 8.59
N LEU A 3 -5.98 0.24 8.27
CA LEU A 3 -5.75 1.33 9.21
C LEU A 3 -6.71 1.21 10.40
N PRO A 4 -6.29 1.55 11.64
CA PRO A 4 -7.22 1.73 12.75
C PRO A 4 -8.34 2.67 12.34
N GLU A 5 -9.59 2.41 12.75
CA GLU A 5 -10.76 3.23 12.36
C GLU A 5 -10.57 4.71 12.71
N GLN A 6 -9.98 4.97 13.88
CA GLN A 6 -9.55 6.29 14.35
C GLN A 6 -8.51 7.01 13.47
N SER A 7 -7.99 6.37 12.42
CA SER A 7 -7.10 7.02 11.44
C SER A 7 -7.87 7.83 10.41
N ILE A 8 -9.18 7.63 10.26
CA ILE A 8 -10.00 8.31 9.26
C ILE A 8 -10.06 9.82 9.47
N SER A 9 -9.93 10.26 10.72
CA SER A 9 -9.94 11.66 11.13
C SER A 9 -8.55 12.27 11.28
N ARG A 10 -7.48 11.50 11.03
CA ARG A 10 -6.09 11.96 11.17
C ARG A 10 -5.60 12.63 9.90
N TYR A 11 -4.83 13.70 10.05
CA TYR A 11 -4.09 14.30 8.95
C TYR A 11 -2.90 13.41 8.54
N PRO A 12 -2.42 13.49 7.29
CA PRO A 12 -1.31 12.66 6.81
C PRO A 12 -0.05 12.69 7.68
N GLY A 13 0.28 13.85 8.27
CA GLY A 13 1.43 13.99 9.18
C GLY A 13 1.27 13.32 10.54
N GLU A 14 0.05 12.89 10.89
CA GLU A 14 -0.26 12.20 12.16
C GLU A 14 -0.30 10.67 12.00
N LEU A 15 -0.07 10.18 10.78
CA LEU A 15 0.09 8.77 10.47
C LEU A 15 1.55 8.36 10.69
N SER A 16 1.77 7.17 11.25
CA SER A 16 3.12 6.58 11.21
C SER A 16 3.53 6.31 9.75
N GLY A 17 4.83 6.21 9.46
CA GLY A 17 5.30 5.95 8.09
C GLY A 17 4.62 4.74 7.43
N GLY A 18 4.49 3.63 8.17
CA GLY A 18 3.77 2.44 7.68
C GLY A 18 2.25 2.63 7.54
N MET A 19 1.62 3.51 8.33
CA MET A 19 0.21 3.88 8.14
C MET A 19 0.03 4.75 6.89
N GLY A 20 0.87 5.76 6.70
CA GLY A 20 0.86 6.61 5.51
C GLY A 20 1.08 5.80 4.23
N GLN A 21 2.02 4.86 4.25
CA GLN A 21 2.27 3.98 3.12
C GLN A 21 1.09 3.05 2.81
N ARG A 22 0.43 2.47 3.83
CA ARG A 22 -0.80 1.70 3.63
C ARG A 22 -1.92 2.55 3.04
N ALA A 23 -2.07 3.81 3.49
CA ALA A 23 -3.03 4.74 2.92
C ALA A 23 -2.72 5.02 1.44
N MET A 24 -1.46 5.27 1.10
CA MET A 24 -1.01 5.50 -0.28
C MET A 24 -1.25 4.29 -1.18
N ILE A 25 -0.97 3.08 -0.71
CA ILE A 25 -1.26 1.84 -1.45
C ILE A 25 -2.76 1.68 -1.68
N ALA A 26 -3.57 1.93 -0.65
CA ALA A 26 -5.03 1.88 -0.80
C ALA A 26 -5.53 2.90 -1.83
N ILE A 27 -5.01 4.14 -1.82
CA ILE A 27 -5.32 5.17 -2.81
C ILE A 27 -4.91 4.72 -4.22
N ALA A 28 -3.75 4.10 -4.37
CA ALA A 28 -3.29 3.60 -5.66
C ALA A 28 -4.19 2.47 -6.20
N LEU A 29 -4.72 1.62 -5.31
CA LEU A 29 -5.51 0.44 -5.67
C LEU A 29 -7.02 0.70 -5.76
N ILE A 30 -7.55 1.80 -5.20
CA ILE A 30 -9.00 2.03 -5.03
C ILE A 30 -9.80 2.00 -6.34
N ASN A 31 -9.16 2.38 -7.45
CA ASN A 31 -9.77 2.42 -8.78
C ASN A 31 -9.57 1.12 -9.58
N ASN A 32 -9.13 0.03 -8.94
CA ASN A 32 -8.80 -1.24 -9.58
C ASN A 32 -7.87 -1.05 -10.80
N PRO A 33 -6.70 -0.42 -10.63
CA PRO A 33 -5.81 -0.10 -11.73
C PRO A 33 -5.37 -1.37 -12.45
N THR A 34 -5.23 -1.28 -13.78
CA THR A 34 -4.78 -2.43 -14.57
C THR A 34 -3.27 -2.63 -14.57
N VAL A 35 -2.54 -1.59 -14.18
CA VAL A 35 -1.08 -1.56 -14.02
C VAL A 35 -0.77 -0.70 -12.80
N LEU A 36 0.12 -1.17 -11.94
CA LEU A 36 0.69 -0.38 -10.85
C LEU A 36 2.19 -0.27 -11.06
N ILE A 37 2.65 0.98 -11.15
CA ILE A 37 4.06 1.34 -11.19
C ILE A 37 4.40 1.83 -9.80
N ALA A 38 5.44 1.27 -9.20
CA ALA A 38 5.90 1.72 -7.90
C ALA A 38 7.41 1.93 -7.89
N ASP A 39 7.82 3.17 -7.66
CA ASP A 39 9.24 3.52 -7.48
C ASP A 39 9.61 3.29 -6.01
N GLU A 40 10.55 2.39 -5.78
CA GLU A 40 11.01 1.94 -4.45
C GLU A 40 9.88 1.73 -3.40
N PRO A 41 8.87 0.86 -3.64
CA PRO A 41 7.65 0.77 -2.82
C PRO A 41 7.86 0.35 -1.36
N THR A 42 9.09 0.02 -0.98
CA THR A 42 9.44 -0.53 0.33
C THR A 42 10.66 0.16 0.95
N SER A 43 11.10 1.28 0.37
CA SER A 43 12.15 2.12 0.93
C SER A 43 11.73 2.59 2.33
N ALA A 44 12.70 2.65 3.25
CA ALA A 44 12.51 2.97 4.67
C ALA A 44 11.66 1.98 5.51
N LEU A 45 11.30 0.79 4.99
CA LEU A 45 10.64 -0.25 5.79
C LEU A 45 11.60 -1.34 6.30
N ASP A 46 11.35 -1.77 7.54
CA ASP A 46 11.94 -2.99 8.09
C ASP A 46 11.54 -4.23 7.27
N ALA A 47 12.33 -5.31 7.39
CA ALA A 47 12.15 -6.51 6.59
C ALA A 47 10.78 -7.19 6.81
N GLN A 48 10.18 -7.04 8.00
CA GLN A 48 8.90 -7.65 8.33
C GLN A 48 7.74 -6.87 7.68
N LEU A 49 7.77 -5.54 7.72
CA LEU A 49 6.79 -4.66 7.09
C LEU A 49 6.85 -4.72 5.56
N ARG A 50 8.05 -4.89 4.98
CA ARG A 50 8.23 -5.04 3.53
C ARG A 50 7.39 -6.16 2.95
N HIS A 51 7.42 -7.33 3.58
CA HIS A 51 6.66 -8.49 3.12
C HIS A 51 5.16 -8.25 3.19
N GLN A 52 4.68 -7.62 4.27
CA GLN A 52 3.28 -7.27 4.44
C GLN A 52 2.79 -6.28 3.37
N ILE A 53 3.62 -5.30 3.01
CA ILE A 53 3.27 -4.31 1.98
C ILE A 53 3.22 -4.94 0.58
N LEU A 54 4.18 -5.80 0.25
CA LEU A 54 4.16 -6.53 -1.03
C LEU A 54 2.93 -7.43 -1.14
N GLU A 55 2.56 -8.13 -0.07
CA GLU A 55 1.33 -8.93 -0.02
C GLU A 55 0.07 -8.07 -0.25
N LEU A 56 0.02 -6.85 0.31
CA LEU A 56 -1.10 -5.91 0.10
C LEU A 56 -1.20 -5.43 -1.35
N ILE A 57 -0.07 -5.28 -2.04
CA ILE A 57 -0.03 -4.86 -3.45
C ILE A 57 -0.37 -6.02 -4.38
N ILE A 58 0.24 -7.18 -4.16
CA ILE A 58 0.16 -8.33 -5.07
C ILE A 58 -1.19 -9.03 -4.96
N THR A 59 -1.78 -9.14 -3.76
CA THR A 59 -3.02 -9.91 -3.55
C THR A 59 -4.18 -9.40 -4.43
N PRO A 60 -4.49 -8.09 -4.44
CA PRO A 60 -5.53 -7.54 -5.34
C PRO A 60 -5.19 -7.73 -6.82
N MET A 61 -3.90 -7.68 -7.17
CA MET A 61 -3.45 -7.79 -8.56
C MET A 61 -3.49 -9.22 -9.11
N ARG A 62 -3.44 -10.25 -8.26
CA ARG A 62 -3.52 -11.66 -8.72
C ARG A 62 -4.91 -12.06 -9.19
N THR A 63 -5.96 -11.35 -8.75
CA THR A 63 -7.35 -11.68 -9.08
C THR A 63 -7.77 -11.16 -10.45
N THR A 64 -6.96 -10.32 -11.09
CA THR A 64 -7.32 -9.67 -12.36
C THR A 64 -6.06 -9.60 -13.23
N ARG A 65 -6.16 -9.76 -14.57
CA ARG A 65 -5.00 -9.84 -15.48
C ARG A 65 -4.17 -8.53 -15.52
N TYR A 66 -3.36 -8.28 -14.50
CA TYR A 66 -2.69 -6.99 -14.30
C TYR A 66 -1.17 -7.13 -14.13
N GLY A 67 -0.45 -6.10 -14.60
CA GLY A 67 1.01 -6.01 -14.55
C GLY A 67 1.47 -5.17 -13.37
N PHE A 68 2.44 -5.68 -12.61
CA PHE A 68 3.15 -4.94 -11.56
C PHE A 68 4.56 -4.62 -12.06
N VAL A 69 4.92 -3.34 -12.10
CA VAL A 69 6.24 -2.87 -12.53
C VAL A 69 6.88 -2.13 -11.37
N VAL A 70 8.03 -2.63 -10.95
CA VAL A 70 8.94 -1.98 -10.01
C VAL A 70 10.18 -1.56 -10.79
#